data_AF-A0A960S6M5-F1
#
_entry.id   AF-A0A960S6M5-F1
#
_cell.length_a   1.000
_cell.length_b   1.000
_cell.length_c   1.000
_cell.angle_alpha   90.00
_cell.angle_beta   90.00
_cell.angle_gamma   90.00
#
_symmetry.space_group_name_H-M   'P 1'
#
loop_
_entity.id
_entity.type
_entity.pdbx_description
1 polymer ?
#
loop_
_entity_poly.entity_id
_entity_poly.type
_entity_poly.pdbx_seq_one_letter_code
_entity_poly.pdbx_strand_id
1 'polypeptide(L)'
;MWREKPGFYLPGRSNLQTIKAHFAQFLADRRSKSPFASKKIPVFHWGSSEPFEKVITSADQIQHNPMLHRNSLCIIEPWENVGQNPQGEDVRASINVAYIAQMVGDLDTVLLPVWQNAKFMDPECLARFATQCAAFVVEGGAPAVYDEKTFTHPKCSREELLDLVEALLLTRMDRGAPGLFICLGHQLAAEAHVRLIKRAVKAIRGGSPKGLSEVADQIEKVGARIHWENGHFATTQNEEAELSGHALCAYQVPSPADMNVPEEVIETYELTAQARGLIDLMQQYAGDLKIDMFHRDIATQEAAIFCSWAYTKIYEACLYHRSELACSELNWLLCLPFSIKILASTRSNGKIVTANAATCIFYRDFDTGVMKRSFTTQFHPELTDDLQDFAHRTPPTYEELKTNAGNRMLVHLLQEGLHDA
;
A
#
# COMPACT_ATOMS: atom_id res chain seq x y z
N MET A 1 12.99 26.56 -0.26
CA MET A 1 13.50 26.33 1.11
C MET A 1 12.41 25.60 1.86
N TRP A 2 12.72 24.48 2.52
CA TRP A 2 11.72 23.72 3.29
C TRP A 2 11.34 24.44 4.57
N ARG A 3 10.10 24.30 5.02
CA ARG A 3 9.70 24.73 6.36
C ARG A 3 10.56 24.03 7.42
N GLU A 4 10.87 24.73 8.50
CA GLU A 4 11.64 24.15 9.63
C GLU A 4 10.74 23.44 10.66
N LYS A 5 9.45 23.81 10.72
CA LYS A 5 8.49 23.30 11.70
C LYS A 5 7.38 22.50 11.01
N PRO A 6 6.95 21.36 11.60
CA PRO A 6 5.86 20.56 11.04
C PRO A 6 4.52 21.29 11.14
N GLY A 7 3.63 21.04 10.18
CA GLY A 7 2.27 21.58 10.14
C GLY A 7 2.18 22.90 9.37
N PHE A 8 1.20 22.99 8.46
CA PHE A 8 0.92 24.17 7.66
C PHE A 8 -0.14 25.06 8.31
N TYR A 9 -1.16 24.43 8.90
CA TYR A 9 -2.24 25.13 9.61
C TYR A 9 -1.86 25.46 11.05
N LEU A 10 -1.12 24.57 11.71
CA LEU A 10 -0.69 24.68 13.10
C LEU A 10 0.85 24.57 13.21
N PRO A 11 1.62 25.57 12.74
CA PRO A 11 3.08 25.46 12.68
C PRO A 11 3.73 25.11 14.02
N GLY A 12 4.51 24.03 14.02
CA GLY A 12 5.21 23.49 15.19
C GLY A 12 4.33 22.74 16.18
N ARG A 13 3.05 22.50 15.87
CA ARG A 13 2.11 21.78 16.74
C ARG A 13 1.64 20.45 16.15
N SER A 14 1.83 20.23 14.84
CA SER A 14 1.49 18.96 14.19
C SER A 14 2.45 17.85 14.61
N ASN A 15 1.89 16.81 15.20
CA ASN A 15 2.59 15.59 15.56
C ASN A 15 1.66 14.38 15.42
N LEU A 16 2.20 13.17 15.57
CA LEU A 16 1.42 11.94 15.37
C LEU A 16 0.12 11.88 16.21
N GLN A 17 0.13 12.39 17.44
CA GLN A 17 -1.07 12.37 18.29
C GLN A 17 -2.14 13.34 17.78
N THR A 18 -1.75 14.54 17.33
CA THR A 18 -2.71 15.51 16.76
C THR A 18 -3.25 15.01 15.42
N ILE A 19 -2.40 14.40 14.57
CA ILE A 19 -2.80 13.81 13.30
C ILE A 19 -3.85 12.71 13.53
N LYS A 20 -3.59 11.77 14.46
CA LYS A 20 -4.55 10.72 14.84
C LYS A 20 -5.89 11.31 15.33
N ALA A 21 -5.84 12.36 16.15
CA ALA A 21 -7.05 13.02 16.66
C ALA A 21 -7.86 13.68 15.53
N HIS A 22 -7.19 14.33 14.57
CA HIS A 22 -7.85 14.96 13.43
C HIS A 22 -8.46 13.92 12.47
N PHE A 23 -7.77 12.81 12.20
CA PHE A 23 -8.32 11.70 11.43
C PHE A 23 -9.56 11.11 12.12
N ALA A 24 -9.49 10.85 13.42
CA ALA A 24 -10.64 10.36 14.18
C ALA A 24 -11.83 11.33 14.11
N GLN A 25 -11.59 12.64 14.23
CA GLN A 25 -12.64 13.66 14.11
C GLN A 25 -13.25 13.70 12.70
N PHE A 26 -12.42 13.58 11.66
CA PHE A 26 -12.87 13.51 10.27
C PHE A 26 -13.76 12.28 10.03
N LEU A 27 -13.42 11.15 10.63
CA LEU A 27 -14.16 9.90 10.46
C LEU A 27 -15.37 9.77 11.38
N ALA A 28 -15.42 10.46 12.52
CA ALA A 28 -16.52 10.36 13.48
C ALA A 28 -17.90 10.71 12.89
N ASP A 29 -17.96 11.69 11.98
CA ASP A 29 -19.21 12.12 11.35
C ASP A 29 -18.96 12.75 9.96
N ARG A 30 -20.03 13.02 9.21
CA ARG A 30 -19.99 13.65 7.87
C ARG A 30 -20.36 15.16 7.85
N ARG A 31 -20.53 15.82 9.00
CA ARG A 31 -21.09 17.18 9.10
C ARG A 31 -20.26 18.18 9.92
N SER A 32 -19.29 17.72 10.70
CA SER A 32 -18.47 18.60 11.52
C SER A 32 -17.48 19.35 10.66
N LYS A 33 -17.37 20.65 10.98
CA LYS A 33 -16.54 21.61 10.27
C LYS A 33 -15.06 21.32 10.41
N SER A 34 -14.28 21.83 9.45
CA SER A 34 -12.82 21.81 9.53
C SER A 34 -12.35 22.38 10.87
N PRO A 35 -11.42 21.71 11.58
CA PRO A 35 -10.82 22.24 12.79
C PRO A 35 -9.78 23.33 12.50
N PHE A 36 -9.40 23.52 11.23
CA PHE A 36 -8.39 24.48 10.81
C PHE A 36 -9.00 25.82 10.41
N ALA A 37 -8.28 26.91 10.65
CA ALA A 37 -8.67 28.24 10.21
C ALA A 37 -8.74 28.32 8.67
N SER A 38 -9.39 29.35 8.12
CA SER A 38 -9.63 29.60 6.70
C SER A 38 -8.37 29.94 5.87
N LYS A 39 -7.20 29.39 6.23
CA LYS A 39 -5.98 29.50 5.44
C LYS A 39 -6.15 28.68 4.16
N LYS A 40 -6.11 29.35 3.01
CA LYS A 40 -6.14 28.67 1.71
C LYS A 40 -4.74 28.17 1.38
N ILE A 41 -4.67 26.95 0.84
CA ILE A 41 -3.44 26.47 0.21
C ILE A 41 -3.32 27.20 -1.14
N PRO A 42 -2.23 27.95 -1.38
CA PRO A 42 -2.16 28.88 -2.49
C PRO A 42 -1.87 28.21 -3.85
N VAL A 43 -1.08 27.12 -3.86
CA VAL A 43 -0.65 26.40 -5.07
C VAL A 43 -0.54 24.90 -4.78
N PHE A 44 -1.03 24.06 -5.70
CA PHE A 44 -1.02 22.58 -5.59
C PHE A 44 0.02 21.94 -6.51
N HIS A 45 1.24 22.47 -6.52
CA HIS A 45 2.33 21.94 -7.33
C HIS A 45 3.53 21.59 -6.46
N TRP A 46 3.97 20.34 -6.60
CA TRP A 46 5.19 19.85 -5.97
C TRP A 46 6.40 20.73 -6.28
N GLY A 47 7.19 21.03 -5.24
CA GLY A 47 8.43 21.80 -5.34
C GLY A 47 8.26 23.30 -5.55
N SER A 48 7.02 23.79 -5.71
CA SER A 48 6.76 25.20 -6.03
C SER A 48 6.65 26.09 -4.79
N SER A 49 5.86 25.68 -3.79
CA SER A 49 5.68 26.43 -2.55
C SER A 49 5.12 25.55 -1.43
N GLU A 50 5.01 26.13 -0.23
CA GLU A 50 4.26 25.51 0.86
C GLU A 50 2.81 25.21 0.43
N PRO A 51 2.23 24.07 0.87
CA PRO A 51 2.79 23.05 1.76
C PRO A 51 3.53 21.89 1.04
N PHE A 52 3.71 21.98 -0.28
CA PHE A 52 4.26 20.90 -1.14
C PHE A 52 5.69 21.17 -1.61
N GLU A 53 6.48 21.90 -0.81
CA GLU A 53 7.84 22.30 -1.15
C GLU A 53 8.87 21.15 -1.08
N LYS A 54 8.48 19.99 -0.54
CA LYS A 54 9.37 18.88 -0.17
C LYS A 54 9.39 17.77 -1.21
N VAL A 55 10.10 18.03 -2.31
CA VAL A 55 10.43 16.99 -3.30
C VAL A 55 11.88 16.55 -3.07
N ILE A 56 12.08 15.27 -2.82
CA ILE A 56 13.42 14.69 -2.71
C ILE A 56 13.81 14.25 -4.12
N THR A 57 14.81 14.93 -4.67
CA THR A 57 15.46 14.67 -5.96
C THR A 57 16.96 14.31 -5.82
N SER A 58 17.43 13.96 -4.61
CA SER A 58 18.79 13.44 -4.37
C SER A 58 18.94 12.85 -2.96
N ALA A 59 20.01 12.07 -2.73
CA ALA A 59 20.31 11.47 -1.43
C ALA A 59 20.62 12.46 -0.32
N ASP A 60 21.29 13.55 -0.66
CA ASP A 60 21.67 14.56 0.33
C ASP A 60 20.44 15.18 1.00
N GLN A 61 19.31 15.25 0.29
CA GLN A 61 18.06 15.83 0.81
C GLN A 61 17.39 14.98 1.90
N ILE A 62 17.64 13.66 1.96
CA ILE A 62 17.07 12.77 2.98
C ILE A 62 17.56 13.13 4.40
N GLN A 63 18.78 13.65 4.52
CA GLN A 63 19.39 13.92 5.82
C GLN A 63 18.94 15.26 6.45
N HIS A 64 18.17 16.07 5.73
CA HIS A 64 17.80 17.41 6.16
C HIS A 64 16.48 17.40 6.95
N ASN A 65 16.49 17.92 8.19
CA ASN A 65 15.29 18.09 9.04
C ASN A 65 14.54 16.79 9.42
N PRO A 66 15.18 15.86 10.16
CA PRO A 66 14.59 14.57 10.53
C PRO A 66 13.28 14.67 11.35
N MET A 67 13.12 15.74 12.14
CA MET A 67 11.90 15.99 12.91
C MET A 67 10.67 16.24 12.02
N LEU A 68 10.90 16.80 10.83
CA LEU A 68 9.85 17.11 9.88
C LEU A 68 9.41 15.84 9.14
N HIS A 69 10.36 14.98 8.76
CA HIS A 69 10.07 13.68 8.14
C HIS A 69 9.21 12.79 9.04
N ARG A 70 9.53 12.70 10.34
CA ARG A 70 8.75 11.91 11.32
C ARG A 70 7.28 12.28 11.44
N ASN A 71 6.92 13.50 11.05
CA ASN A 71 5.54 13.99 11.08
C ASN A 71 5.02 14.26 9.66
N SER A 72 5.59 13.60 8.65
CA SER A 72 5.17 13.69 7.27
C SER A 72 4.66 12.36 6.73
N LEU A 73 3.82 12.42 5.71
CA LEU A 73 3.47 11.30 4.83
C LEU A 73 4.50 11.24 3.70
N CYS A 74 5.20 10.11 3.56
CA CYS A 74 6.07 9.88 2.41
C CYS A 74 5.23 9.38 1.23
N ILE A 75 5.20 10.10 0.12
CA ILE A 75 4.48 9.69 -1.09
C ILE A 75 5.51 9.29 -2.14
N ILE A 76 5.41 8.06 -2.64
CA ILE A 76 6.32 7.47 -3.61
C ILE A 76 5.57 7.38 -4.93
N GLU A 77 6.06 8.07 -5.95
CA GLU A 77 5.53 7.97 -7.31
C GLU A 77 6.37 6.96 -8.10
N PRO A 78 5.87 5.74 -8.35
CA PRO A 78 6.56 4.79 -9.22
C PRO A 78 6.55 5.24 -10.68
N TRP A 79 5.61 6.12 -11.06
CA TRP A 79 5.42 6.64 -12.41
C TRP A 79 4.95 8.11 -12.39
N GLU A 80 5.06 8.81 -13.52
CA GLU A 80 4.78 10.24 -13.61
C GLU A 80 3.30 10.61 -13.47
N ASN A 81 2.42 9.69 -13.85
CA ASN A 81 0.97 9.81 -13.78
C ASN A 81 0.35 8.41 -13.61
N VAL A 82 -0.90 8.38 -13.15
CA VAL A 82 -1.66 7.15 -12.94
C VAL A 82 -2.51 6.76 -14.16
N GLY A 83 -2.56 7.64 -15.16
CA GLY A 83 -3.38 7.51 -16.35
C GLY A 83 -3.83 8.89 -16.87
N GLN A 84 -4.70 8.86 -17.87
CA GLN A 84 -5.34 10.05 -18.42
C GLN A 84 -6.83 10.08 -18.06
N ASN A 85 -7.32 11.27 -17.68
CA ASN A 85 -8.74 11.47 -17.39
C ASN A 85 -9.58 11.49 -18.69
N PRO A 86 -10.93 11.55 -18.60
CA PRO A 86 -11.80 11.62 -19.79
C PRO A 86 -11.55 12.83 -20.71
N GLN A 87 -10.84 13.86 -20.22
CA GLN A 87 -10.45 15.04 -20.99
C GLN A 87 -9.07 14.89 -21.68
N GLY A 88 -8.38 13.76 -21.46
CA GLY A 88 -7.05 13.48 -22.01
C GLY A 88 -5.91 14.13 -21.22
N GLU A 89 -6.15 14.58 -19.99
CA GLU A 89 -5.15 15.18 -19.13
C GLU A 89 -4.48 14.10 -18.27
N ASP A 90 -3.14 14.15 -18.16
CA ASP A 90 -2.40 13.24 -17.29
C ASP A 90 -2.73 13.52 -15.83
N VAL A 91 -3.05 12.47 -15.07
CA VAL A 91 -3.49 12.58 -13.68
C VAL A 91 -2.35 12.26 -12.73
N ARG A 92 -1.96 13.24 -11.90
CA ARG A 92 -0.92 13.03 -10.88
C ARG A 92 -1.53 12.89 -9.48
N ALA A 93 -2.04 11.70 -9.18
CA ALA A 93 -2.83 11.41 -7.98
C ALA A 93 -2.13 11.71 -6.63
N SER A 94 -0.80 11.70 -6.59
CA SER A 94 0.00 12.07 -5.41
C SER A 94 -0.35 13.45 -4.83
N ILE A 95 -0.78 14.38 -5.69
CA ILE A 95 -1.22 15.73 -5.30
C ILE A 95 -2.48 15.65 -4.44
N ASN A 96 -3.40 14.73 -4.77
CA ASN A 96 -4.65 14.54 -4.04
C ASN A 96 -4.38 13.93 -2.67
N VAL A 97 -3.54 12.89 -2.60
CA VAL A 97 -3.10 12.33 -1.31
C VAL A 97 -2.47 13.40 -0.42
N ALA A 98 -1.56 14.20 -0.98
CA ALA A 98 -0.91 15.28 -0.24
C ALA A 98 -1.89 16.34 0.25
N TYR A 99 -2.86 16.72 -0.60
CA TYR A 99 -3.91 17.65 -0.24
C TYR A 99 -4.80 17.13 0.88
N ILE A 100 -5.26 15.88 0.78
CA ILE A 100 -6.14 15.26 1.77
C ILE A 100 -5.40 15.13 3.11
N ALA A 101 -4.16 14.63 3.10
CA ALA A 101 -3.33 14.54 4.30
C ALA A 101 -3.19 15.91 5.00
N GLN A 102 -2.94 16.95 4.22
CA GLN A 102 -2.78 18.31 4.71
C GLN A 102 -4.08 18.93 5.22
N MET A 103 -5.18 18.79 4.49
CA MET A 103 -6.50 19.35 4.82
C MET A 103 -7.18 18.64 5.99
N VAL A 104 -6.94 17.34 6.14
CA VAL A 104 -7.61 16.51 7.14
C VAL A 104 -6.78 16.38 8.40
N GLY A 105 -5.47 16.15 8.29
CA GLY A 105 -4.61 15.85 9.43
C GLY A 105 -3.66 16.96 9.86
N ASP A 106 -3.57 18.06 9.09
CA ASP A 106 -2.39 18.95 9.09
C ASP A 106 -1.07 18.16 9.00
N LEU A 107 -1.14 17.05 8.24
CA LEU A 107 -0.04 16.12 8.01
C LEU A 107 0.76 16.62 6.81
N ASP A 108 2.00 17.04 7.08
CA ASP A 108 2.94 17.41 6.05
C ASP A 108 3.21 16.23 5.11
N THR A 109 3.69 16.51 3.90
CA THR A 109 4.01 15.47 2.92
C THR A 109 5.40 15.65 2.34
N VAL A 110 6.03 14.54 1.97
CA VAL A 110 7.31 14.50 1.26
C VAL A 110 7.15 13.61 0.04
N LEU A 111 7.62 14.07 -1.12
CA LEU A 111 7.51 13.34 -2.37
C LEU A 111 8.84 12.68 -2.75
N LEU A 112 8.78 11.40 -3.11
CA LEU A 112 9.81 10.62 -3.80
C LEU A 112 9.37 10.27 -5.23
N PRO A 113 9.71 11.09 -6.25
CA PRO A 113 9.40 10.79 -7.64
C PRO A 113 10.42 9.83 -8.26
N VAL A 114 10.37 8.56 -7.89
CA VAL A 114 11.41 7.57 -8.27
C VAL A 114 11.52 7.37 -9.79
N TRP A 115 10.44 7.66 -10.53
CA TRP A 115 10.44 7.65 -12.00
C TRP A 115 11.35 8.72 -12.64
N GLN A 116 11.63 9.85 -11.96
CA GLN A 116 12.42 10.95 -12.53
C GLN A 116 13.91 10.64 -12.59
N ASN A 117 14.37 9.65 -11.83
CA ASN A 117 15.77 9.33 -11.76
C ASN A 117 15.89 7.86 -11.38
N ALA A 118 16.23 6.99 -12.32
CA ALA A 118 16.40 5.56 -12.00
C ALA A 118 17.68 5.29 -11.18
N LYS A 119 18.67 6.21 -11.19
CA LYS A 119 19.90 6.10 -10.37
C LYS A 119 19.68 6.50 -8.92
N PHE A 120 18.43 6.62 -8.50
CA PHE A 120 18.03 7.40 -7.35
C PHE A 120 17.92 6.55 -6.13
N MET A 121 19.08 6.36 -5.51
CA MET A 121 19.27 5.74 -4.21
C MET A 121 18.83 4.29 -4.10
N ASP A 122 19.75 3.53 -3.52
CA ASP A 122 19.56 2.19 -3.00
C ASP A 122 18.13 1.97 -2.41
N PRO A 123 17.38 0.97 -2.92
CA PRO A 123 16.04 0.61 -2.42
C PRO A 123 15.96 0.50 -0.90
N GLU A 124 17.00 -0.03 -0.24
CA GLU A 124 17.04 -0.14 1.21
C GLU A 124 17.11 1.24 1.89
N CYS A 125 17.91 2.17 1.33
CA CYS A 125 17.99 3.54 1.82
C CYS A 125 16.65 4.27 1.73
N LEU A 126 15.95 4.12 0.60
CA LEU A 126 14.62 4.70 0.40
C LEU A 126 13.58 4.11 1.34
N ALA A 127 13.54 2.78 1.50
CA ALA A 127 12.65 2.13 2.44
C ALA A 127 12.92 2.56 3.88
N ARG A 128 14.19 2.66 4.28
CA ARG A 128 14.61 3.18 5.59
C ARG A 128 14.22 4.64 5.81
N PHE A 129 14.15 5.46 4.76
CA PHE A 129 13.66 6.82 4.86
C PHE A 129 12.13 6.86 4.98
N ALA A 130 11.41 6.13 4.12
CA ALA A 130 9.95 6.06 4.16
C ALA A 130 9.45 5.56 5.52
N THR A 131 10.16 4.62 6.15
CA THR A 131 9.84 4.10 7.48
C THR A 131 10.13 5.04 8.64
N GLN A 132 10.90 6.10 8.43
CA GLN A 132 11.07 7.18 9.41
C GLN A 132 9.92 8.19 9.39
N CYS A 133 9.09 8.17 8.34
CA CYS A 133 7.93 9.02 8.22
C CYS A 133 6.76 8.50 9.09
N ALA A 134 5.67 9.27 9.19
CA ALA A 134 4.50 8.84 9.94
C ALA A 134 3.81 7.64 9.27
N ALA A 135 3.75 7.66 7.94
CA ALA A 135 3.25 6.61 7.06
C ALA A 135 3.88 6.81 5.67
N PHE A 136 3.71 5.85 4.77
CA PHE A 136 4.04 6.02 3.36
C PHE A 136 2.92 5.55 2.44
N VAL A 137 2.85 6.16 1.25
CA VAL A 137 1.97 5.77 0.14
C VAL A 137 2.83 5.44 -1.06
N VAL A 138 2.60 4.28 -1.69
CA VAL A 138 3.12 3.97 -3.02
C VAL A 138 1.98 4.16 -4.01
N GLU A 139 2.11 5.14 -4.89
CA GLU A 139 1.07 5.57 -5.81
C GLU A 139 0.88 4.61 -7.00
N GLY A 140 -0.15 4.91 -7.79
CA GLY A 140 -0.39 4.23 -9.06
C GLY A 140 0.61 4.59 -10.17
N GLY A 141 0.37 4.03 -11.35
CA GLY A 141 1.17 4.26 -12.54
C GLY A 141 0.59 3.57 -13.76
N ALA A 142 0.96 4.06 -14.94
CA ALA A 142 0.51 3.51 -16.22
C ALA A 142 1.05 2.10 -16.60
N PRO A 143 2.26 1.67 -16.18
CA PRO A 143 2.79 0.34 -16.54
C PRO A 143 2.01 -0.84 -15.93
N ALA A 144 2.12 -2.01 -16.55
CA ALA A 144 1.52 -3.27 -16.11
C ALA A 144 2.59 -4.19 -15.50
N VAL A 145 2.44 -4.60 -14.23
CA VAL A 145 3.49 -5.37 -13.52
C VAL A 145 3.80 -6.72 -14.18
N TYR A 146 2.80 -7.39 -14.75
CA TYR A 146 3.01 -8.68 -15.43
C TYR A 146 3.79 -8.55 -16.76
N ASP A 147 3.88 -7.35 -17.34
CA ASP A 147 4.59 -7.08 -18.60
C ASP A 147 5.69 -6.04 -18.39
N GLU A 148 6.92 -6.54 -18.19
CA GLU A 148 8.12 -5.73 -17.99
C GLU A 148 8.37 -4.72 -19.12
N LYS A 149 7.87 -4.96 -20.33
CA LYS A 149 8.10 -4.09 -21.49
C LYS A 149 7.32 -2.78 -21.40
N THR A 150 6.30 -2.73 -20.56
CA THR A 150 5.53 -1.50 -20.30
C THR A 150 6.31 -0.48 -19.46
N PHE A 151 7.35 -0.92 -18.76
CA PHE A 151 8.28 -0.05 -18.04
C PHE A 151 9.34 0.50 -19.01
N THR A 152 9.06 1.68 -19.57
CA THR A 152 9.90 2.31 -20.59
C THR A 152 10.92 3.29 -19.99
N HIS A 153 12.17 3.23 -20.45
CA HIS A 153 13.19 4.23 -20.10
C HIS A 153 12.90 5.61 -20.74
N PRO A 154 13.27 6.73 -20.09
CA PRO A 154 14.16 6.86 -18.92
C PRO A 154 13.52 6.53 -17.56
N LYS A 155 12.25 6.11 -17.54
CA LYS A 155 11.50 5.85 -16.31
C LYS A 155 11.89 4.49 -15.72
N CYS A 156 11.87 4.40 -14.40
CA CYS A 156 12.40 3.31 -13.57
C CYS A 156 11.98 1.90 -14.06
N SER A 157 12.89 0.94 -13.97
CA SER A 157 12.61 -0.44 -14.38
C SER A 157 11.66 -1.13 -13.40
N ARG A 158 10.98 -2.18 -13.90
CA ARG A 158 10.13 -3.04 -13.05
C ARG A 158 10.89 -3.63 -11.87
N GLU A 159 12.12 -4.12 -12.11
CA GLU A 159 12.92 -4.79 -11.07
C GLU A 159 13.33 -3.84 -9.95
N GLU A 160 13.77 -2.62 -10.28
CA GLU A 160 14.11 -1.60 -9.28
C GLU A 160 12.90 -1.24 -8.38
N LEU A 161 11.70 -1.15 -8.96
CA LEU A 161 10.48 -0.89 -8.20
C LEU A 161 10.08 -2.08 -7.32
N LEU A 162 10.23 -3.31 -7.81
CA LEU A 162 9.99 -4.51 -7.01
C LEU A 162 10.97 -4.62 -5.84
N ASP A 163 12.26 -4.33 -6.07
CA ASP A 163 13.26 -4.31 -5.00
C ASP A 163 12.94 -3.27 -3.92
N LEU A 164 12.46 -2.08 -4.31
CA LEU A 164 11.97 -1.06 -3.39
C LEU A 164 10.75 -1.54 -2.59
N VAL A 165 9.76 -2.15 -3.25
CA VAL A 165 8.56 -2.63 -2.56
C VAL A 165 8.88 -3.79 -1.62
N GLU A 166 9.77 -4.72 -2.00
CA GLU A 166 10.26 -5.76 -1.09
C GLU A 166 10.92 -5.17 0.15
N ALA A 167 11.78 -4.15 -0.01
CA ALA A 167 12.41 -3.46 1.12
C ALA A 167 11.38 -2.73 2.01
N LEU A 168 10.36 -2.10 1.42
CA LEU A 168 9.25 -1.48 2.17
C LEU A 168 8.44 -2.51 2.97
N LEU A 169 8.17 -3.68 2.40
CA LEU A 169 7.44 -4.75 3.08
C LEU A 169 8.25 -5.31 4.26
N LEU A 170 9.55 -5.49 4.10
CA LEU A 170 10.42 -6.04 5.17
C LEU A 170 10.66 -5.06 6.32
N THR A 171 10.56 -3.76 6.11
CA THR A 171 10.90 -2.76 7.13
C THR A 171 9.80 -2.50 8.17
N ARG A 172 8.57 -2.99 7.96
CA ARG A 172 7.43 -2.73 8.88
C ARG A 172 7.62 -3.34 10.28
N MET A 173 8.29 -4.48 10.39
CA MET A 173 8.49 -5.17 11.67
C MET A 173 9.36 -4.36 12.65
N ASP A 174 10.45 -3.75 12.17
CA ASP A 174 11.48 -3.07 12.97
C ASP A 174 11.15 -1.60 13.31
N ARG A 175 9.88 -1.34 13.67
CA ARG A 175 9.29 0.01 13.91
C ARG A 175 9.03 0.82 12.64
N GLY A 176 8.92 0.16 11.49
CA GLY A 176 8.62 0.85 10.24
C GLY A 176 7.22 1.47 10.22
N ALA A 177 7.09 2.60 9.53
CA ALA A 177 5.81 3.25 9.28
C ALA A 177 4.83 2.33 8.52
N PRO A 178 3.51 2.45 8.73
CA PRO A 178 2.51 1.75 7.92
C PRO A 178 2.57 2.22 6.46
N GLY A 179 2.39 1.27 5.53
CA GLY A 179 2.28 1.53 4.10
C GLY A 179 0.84 1.46 3.59
N LEU A 180 0.54 2.28 2.58
CA LEU A 180 -0.63 2.15 1.72
C LEU A 180 -0.16 2.05 0.26
N PHE A 181 -0.48 0.97 -0.42
CA PHE A 181 -0.08 0.74 -1.82
C PHE A 181 -1.29 0.84 -2.74
N ILE A 182 -1.29 1.77 -3.68
CA ILE A 182 -2.46 2.12 -4.48
C ILE A 182 -2.19 1.76 -5.94
N CYS A 183 -3.17 1.13 -6.61
CA CYS A 183 -3.15 0.91 -8.06
C CYS A 183 -1.90 0.11 -8.50
N LEU A 184 -0.94 0.70 -9.23
CA LEU A 184 0.35 0.07 -9.52
C LEU A 184 1.09 -0.38 -8.25
N GLY A 185 1.05 0.41 -7.17
CA GLY A 185 1.58 0.00 -5.88
C GLY A 185 0.96 -1.31 -5.36
N HIS A 186 -0.35 -1.49 -5.51
CA HIS A 186 -1.04 -2.72 -5.12
C HIS A 186 -0.57 -3.93 -5.92
N GLN A 187 -0.38 -3.76 -7.24
CA GLN A 187 0.16 -4.80 -8.11
C GLN A 187 1.63 -5.14 -7.79
N LEU A 188 2.46 -4.12 -7.56
CA LEU A 188 3.87 -4.31 -7.16
C LEU A 188 3.95 -5.06 -5.82
N ALA A 189 3.08 -4.74 -4.86
CA ALA A 189 3.00 -5.47 -3.59
C ALA A 189 2.62 -6.93 -3.79
N ALA A 190 1.64 -7.23 -4.66
CA ALA A 190 1.23 -8.60 -4.96
C ALA A 190 2.38 -9.44 -5.54
N GLU A 191 3.11 -8.90 -6.53
CA GLU A 191 4.29 -9.57 -7.10
C GLU A 191 5.44 -9.68 -6.09
N ALA A 192 5.71 -8.62 -5.32
CA ALA A 192 6.74 -8.62 -4.28
C ALA A 192 6.49 -9.69 -3.20
N HIS A 193 5.24 -9.97 -2.83
CA HIS A 193 4.93 -11.06 -1.91
C HIS A 193 5.36 -12.42 -2.48
N VAL A 194 5.05 -12.71 -3.74
CA VAL A 194 5.47 -13.97 -4.39
C VAL A 194 6.99 -14.06 -4.46
N ARG A 195 7.67 -12.97 -4.84
CA ARG A 195 9.14 -12.91 -4.87
C ARG A 195 9.77 -13.14 -3.50
N LEU A 196 9.25 -12.52 -2.45
CA LEU A 196 9.73 -12.71 -1.08
C LEU A 196 9.58 -14.15 -0.61
N ILE A 197 8.45 -14.82 -0.91
CA ILE A 197 8.28 -16.24 -0.59
C ILE A 197 9.30 -17.10 -1.34
N LYS A 198 9.50 -16.87 -2.64
CA LYS A 198 10.51 -17.60 -3.43
C LYS A 198 11.93 -17.38 -2.89
N ARG A 199 12.27 -16.14 -2.53
CA ARG A 199 13.53 -15.79 -1.86
C ARG A 199 13.67 -16.53 -0.54
N ALA A 200 12.62 -16.60 0.27
CA ALA A 200 12.64 -17.28 1.55
C ALA A 200 12.88 -18.78 1.37
N VAL A 201 12.14 -19.44 0.46
CA VAL A 201 12.32 -20.86 0.12
C VAL A 201 13.77 -21.14 -0.34
N LYS A 202 14.30 -20.31 -1.24
CA LYS A 202 15.68 -20.45 -1.71
C LYS A 202 16.71 -20.26 -0.59
N ALA A 203 16.54 -19.25 0.26
CA ALA A 203 17.46 -18.94 1.35
C ALA A 203 17.46 -20.05 2.41
N ILE A 204 16.28 -20.55 2.79
CA ILE A 204 16.09 -21.67 3.71
C ILE A 204 16.83 -22.93 3.20
N ARG A 205 16.77 -23.20 1.88
CA ARG A 205 17.51 -24.31 1.27
C ARG A 205 19.02 -24.11 1.22
N GLY A 206 19.49 -22.87 1.22
CA GLY A 206 20.92 -22.53 1.22
C GLY A 206 21.65 -22.89 2.53
N GLY A 207 20.90 -23.15 3.61
CA GLY A 207 21.43 -23.59 4.89
C GLY A 207 20.53 -23.13 6.03
N SER A 208 19.72 -24.03 6.58
CA SER A 208 18.83 -23.75 7.71
C SER A 208 18.57 -25.01 8.55
N PRO A 209 18.04 -24.85 9.78
CA PRO A 209 17.54 -25.96 10.58
C PRO A 209 16.52 -26.83 9.83
N LYS A 210 16.51 -28.14 10.10
CA LYS A 210 15.66 -29.12 9.39
C LYS A 210 14.18 -28.73 9.30
N GLY A 211 13.61 -28.13 10.36
CA GLY A 211 12.19 -27.73 10.38
C GLY A 211 11.84 -26.63 9.36
N LEU A 212 12.77 -25.73 9.07
CA LEU A 212 12.58 -24.70 8.03
C LEU A 212 12.65 -25.34 6.63
N SER A 213 13.56 -26.27 6.40
CA SER A 213 13.67 -27.00 5.12
C SER A 213 12.38 -27.75 4.76
N GLU A 214 11.73 -28.42 5.73
CA GLU A 214 10.46 -29.11 5.51
C GLU A 214 9.34 -28.14 5.09
N VAL A 215 9.29 -26.94 5.66
CA VAL A 215 8.35 -25.89 5.25
C VAL A 215 8.65 -25.38 3.84
N ALA A 216 9.92 -25.17 3.50
CA ALA A 216 10.31 -24.77 2.14
C ALA A 216 9.88 -25.81 1.08
N ASP A 217 10.01 -27.10 1.39
CA ASP A 217 9.57 -28.18 0.50
C ASP A 217 8.05 -28.20 0.30
N GLN A 218 7.29 -27.96 1.38
CA GLN A 218 5.83 -27.85 1.29
C GLN A 218 5.41 -26.66 0.42
N ILE A 219 6.02 -25.49 0.65
CA ILE A 219 5.71 -24.26 -0.09
C ILE A 219 6.02 -24.44 -1.57
N GLU A 220 7.18 -24.99 -1.92
CA GLU A 220 7.56 -25.22 -3.31
C GLU A 220 6.62 -26.23 -3.99
N LYS A 221 6.24 -27.31 -3.29
CA LYS A 221 5.30 -28.30 -3.83
C LYS A 221 3.92 -27.70 -4.14
N VAL A 222 3.39 -26.88 -3.22
CA VAL A 222 2.11 -26.19 -3.43
C VAL A 222 2.24 -25.13 -4.53
N GLY A 223 3.31 -24.33 -4.49
CA GLY A 223 3.62 -23.29 -5.48
C GLY A 223 3.72 -23.85 -6.91
N ALA A 224 4.38 -25.00 -7.08
CA ALA A 224 4.47 -25.69 -8.35
C ALA A 224 3.09 -26.16 -8.87
N ARG A 225 2.22 -26.65 -7.99
CA ARG A 225 0.86 -27.08 -8.35
C ARG A 225 -0.02 -25.93 -8.84
N ILE A 226 0.16 -24.73 -8.28
CA ILE A 226 -0.61 -23.53 -8.65
C ILE A 226 0.10 -22.67 -9.69
N HIS A 227 1.21 -23.16 -10.26
CA HIS A 227 2.00 -22.48 -11.29
C HIS A 227 2.55 -21.10 -10.88
N TRP A 228 3.06 -20.98 -9.66
CA TRP A 228 3.63 -19.72 -9.12
C TRP A 228 4.85 -19.17 -9.89
N GLU A 229 5.42 -19.92 -10.84
CA GLU A 229 6.50 -19.47 -11.74
C GLU A 229 5.96 -18.74 -12.99
N ASN A 230 4.65 -18.77 -13.20
CA ASN A 230 4.02 -18.00 -14.27
C ASN A 230 4.14 -16.51 -13.96
N GLY A 231 4.64 -15.71 -14.90
CA GLY A 231 4.73 -14.25 -14.77
C GLY A 231 3.38 -13.54 -14.60
N HIS A 232 2.27 -14.25 -14.85
CA HIS A 232 0.91 -13.77 -14.61
C HIS A 232 0.30 -14.28 -13.28
N PHE A 233 1.07 -14.97 -12.44
CA PHE A 233 0.54 -15.57 -11.22
C PHE A 233 0.10 -14.52 -10.20
N ALA A 234 0.93 -13.51 -9.91
CA ALA A 234 0.59 -12.49 -8.92
C ALA A 234 -0.29 -11.37 -9.49
N THR A 235 -0.05 -11.02 -10.76
CA THR A 235 -0.75 -9.96 -11.46
C THR A 235 -1.12 -10.41 -12.87
N THR A 236 -2.28 -10.01 -13.37
CA THR A 236 -2.74 -10.37 -14.71
C THR A 236 -3.63 -9.28 -15.28
N GLN A 237 -3.97 -9.39 -16.55
CA GLN A 237 -4.97 -8.54 -17.18
C GLN A 237 -6.37 -9.05 -16.82
N ASN A 238 -7.25 -8.15 -16.40
CA ASN A 238 -8.67 -8.41 -16.22
C ASN A 238 -9.40 -8.48 -17.57
N GLU A 239 -10.48 -9.24 -17.61
CA GLU A 239 -11.29 -9.45 -18.81
C GLU A 239 -11.99 -8.16 -19.26
N GLU A 240 -12.41 -7.32 -18.30
CA GLU A 240 -13.09 -6.05 -18.53
C GLU A 240 -12.32 -4.88 -17.87
N ALA A 241 -12.34 -3.70 -18.49
CA ALA A 241 -11.83 -2.49 -17.85
C ALA A 241 -12.87 -1.97 -16.86
N GLU A 242 -12.44 -1.67 -15.63
CA GLU A 242 -13.33 -1.05 -14.63
C GLU A 242 -13.40 0.46 -14.82
N LEU A 243 -13.96 0.86 -15.95
CA LEU A 243 -14.28 2.25 -16.26
C LEU A 243 -15.72 2.50 -15.86
N SER A 244 -15.95 3.22 -14.75
CA SER A 244 -17.25 3.65 -14.22
C SER A 244 -18.21 2.54 -13.75
N GLY A 245 -18.82 2.76 -12.59
CA GLY A 245 -19.99 1.99 -12.13
C GLY A 245 -19.70 0.68 -11.40
N HIS A 246 -18.46 0.41 -11.00
CA HIS A 246 -18.12 -0.75 -10.18
C HIS A 246 -18.36 -0.43 -8.70
N ALA A 247 -19.05 -1.35 -8.01
CA ALA A 247 -19.31 -1.24 -6.58
C ALA A 247 -18.31 -2.10 -5.81
N LEU A 248 -17.72 -1.53 -4.75
CA LEU A 248 -16.95 -2.30 -3.80
C LEU A 248 -17.88 -3.25 -3.04
N CYS A 249 -17.45 -4.45 -2.69
CA CYS A 249 -18.16 -5.34 -1.78
C CYS A 249 -17.20 -6.09 -0.88
N ALA A 250 -17.68 -6.57 0.28
CA ALA A 250 -16.89 -7.45 1.13
C ALA A 250 -16.37 -8.67 0.34
N TYR A 251 -15.11 -9.02 0.58
CA TYR A 251 -14.53 -10.21 0.00
C TYR A 251 -15.24 -11.47 0.53
N GLN A 252 -15.54 -12.39 -0.38
CA GLN A 252 -16.09 -13.70 -0.06
C GLN A 252 -15.10 -14.74 -0.58
N VAL A 253 -14.64 -15.61 0.32
CA VAL A 253 -13.77 -16.72 -0.06
C VAL A 253 -14.56 -17.63 -1.00
N PRO A 254 -14.05 -17.90 -2.22
CA PRO A 254 -14.72 -18.82 -3.13
C PRO A 254 -14.72 -20.25 -2.58
N SER A 255 -15.63 -21.08 -3.09
CA SER A 255 -15.61 -22.52 -2.78
C SER A 255 -14.27 -23.12 -3.23
N PRO A 256 -13.69 -24.11 -2.51
CA PRO A 256 -12.50 -24.81 -2.96
C PRO A 256 -12.61 -25.41 -4.38
N ALA A 257 -13.82 -25.77 -4.80
CA ALA A 257 -14.08 -26.28 -6.16
C ALA A 257 -13.90 -25.24 -7.28
N ASP A 258 -14.01 -23.95 -6.93
CA ASP A 258 -13.94 -22.83 -7.89
C ASP A 258 -12.53 -22.21 -7.95
N MET A 259 -11.58 -22.75 -7.18
CA MET A 259 -10.23 -22.23 -7.07
C MET A 259 -9.18 -23.24 -7.54
N ASN A 260 -8.15 -22.73 -8.22
CA ASN A 260 -6.94 -23.51 -8.50
C ASN A 260 -5.96 -23.48 -7.30
N VAL A 261 -6.48 -23.62 -6.08
CA VAL A 261 -5.70 -23.58 -4.83
C VAL A 261 -6.11 -24.78 -3.95
N PRO A 262 -5.16 -25.50 -3.33
CA PRO A 262 -5.51 -26.63 -2.46
C PRO A 262 -6.42 -26.23 -1.29
N GLU A 263 -7.34 -27.11 -0.90
CA GLU A 263 -8.29 -26.89 0.20
C GLU A 263 -7.57 -26.52 1.52
N GLU A 264 -6.48 -27.20 1.87
CA GLU A 264 -5.68 -26.91 3.07
C GLU A 264 -5.14 -25.47 3.11
N VAL A 265 -4.86 -24.88 1.94
CA VAL A 265 -4.37 -23.51 1.81
C VAL A 265 -5.53 -22.53 2.04
N ILE A 266 -6.71 -22.83 1.52
CA ILE A 266 -7.94 -22.03 1.70
C ILE A 266 -8.38 -22.06 3.16
N GLU A 267 -8.44 -23.24 3.78
CA GLU A 267 -8.79 -23.40 5.20
C GLU A 267 -7.83 -22.63 6.11
N THR A 268 -6.52 -22.78 5.88
CA THR A 268 -5.51 -22.03 6.64
C THR A 268 -5.69 -20.53 6.44
N TYR A 269 -5.93 -20.09 5.20
CA TYR A 269 -6.23 -18.70 4.91
C TYR A 269 -7.41 -18.25 5.77
N GLU A 270 -8.57 -18.88 5.70
CA GLU A 270 -9.77 -18.53 6.48
C GLU A 270 -9.52 -18.41 7.99
N LEU A 271 -8.72 -19.32 8.55
CA LEU A 271 -8.39 -19.34 9.98
C LEU A 271 -7.36 -18.27 10.39
N THR A 272 -6.58 -17.75 9.44
CA THR A 272 -5.47 -16.82 9.71
C THR A 272 -5.93 -15.37 9.73
N ALA A 273 -5.57 -14.65 10.81
CA ALA A 273 -5.82 -13.22 11.05
C ALA A 273 -7.30 -12.78 11.09
N GLN A 274 -7.72 -12.17 12.20
CA GLN A 274 -9.07 -11.62 12.37
C GLN A 274 -9.22 -10.30 11.61
N ALA A 275 -9.52 -10.37 10.33
CA ALA A 275 -9.80 -9.19 9.50
C ALA A 275 -11.27 -8.74 9.53
N ARG A 276 -12.13 -9.37 10.36
CA ARG A 276 -13.60 -9.14 10.33
C ARG A 276 -13.98 -7.67 10.45
N GLY A 277 -13.42 -6.94 11.42
CA GLY A 277 -13.68 -5.50 11.56
C GLY A 277 -13.24 -4.66 10.37
N LEU A 278 -12.19 -5.08 9.65
CA LEU A 278 -11.69 -4.40 8.44
C LEU A 278 -12.54 -4.74 7.20
N ILE A 279 -13.09 -5.95 7.12
CA ILE A 279 -14.04 -6.33 6.08
C ILE A 279 -15.37 -5.59 6.30
N ASP A 280 -15.85 -5.52 7.54
CA ASP A 280 -17.02 -4.75 7.90
C ASP A 280 -16.83 -3.26 7.57
N LEU A 281 -15.61 -2.73 7.78
CA LEU A 281 -15.23 -1.39 7.35
C LEU A 281 -15.37 -1.22 5.82
N MET A 282 -14.81 -2.12 5.02
CA MET A 282 -14.96 -2.06 3.54
C MET A 282 -16.43 -2.09 3.13
N GLN A 283 -17.23 -2.92 3.81
CA GLN A 283 -18.66 -3.03 3.55
C GLN A 283 -19.44 -1.75 3.87
N GLN A 284 -18.97 -0.91 4.80
CA GLN A 284 -19.58 0.41 5.05
C GLN A 284 -19.43 1.37 3.87
N TYR A 285 -18.38 1.20 3.05
CA TYR A 285 -18.15 2.03 1.86
C TYR A 285 -18.69 1.41 0.56
N ALA A 286 -19.01 0.12 0.57
CA ALA A 286 -19.48 -0.68 -0.57
C ALA A 286 -20.61 -0.07 -1.41
N GLY A 287 -21.53 0.68 -0.78
CA GLY A 287 -22.67 1.32 -1.46
C GLY A 287 -22.42 2.74 -1.98
N ASP A 288 -21.43 3.43 -1.43
CA ASP A 288 -21.19 4.86 -1.69
C ASP A 288 -19.95 5.10 -2.56
N LEU A 289 -19.04 4.12 -2.62
CA LEU A 289 -17.81 4.22 -3.40
C LEU A 289 -18.04 3.72 -4.83
N LYS A 290 -17.96 4.65 -5.77
CA LYS A 290 -17.77 4.30 -7.18
C LYS A 290 -16.28 4.11 -7.41
N ILE A 291 -15.93 2.95 -7.94
CA ILE A 291 -14.55 2.63 -8.30
C ILE A 291 -14.35 2.92 -9.78
N ASP A 292 -13.35 3.76 -10.04
CA ASP A 292 -12.79 3.98 -11.36
C ASP A 292 -11.34 3.51 -11.33
N MET A 293 -10.99 2.64 -12.28
CA MET A 293 -9.62 2.17 -12.49
C MET A 293 -9.15 2.60 -13.87
N PHE A 294 -7.96 3.20 -13.95
CA PHE A 294 -7.39 3.65 -15.25
C PHE A 294 -6.92 2.49 -16.13
N HIS A 295 -6.75 1.29 -15.58
CA HIS A 295 -6.23 0.13 -16.30
C HIS A 295 -6.96 -1.17 -15.95
N ARG A 296 -6.68 -2.19 -16.76
CA ARG A 296 -7.27 -3.53 -16.65
C ARG A 296 -6.46 -4.46 -15.75
N ASP A 297 -5.31 -4.02 -15.26
CA ASP A 297 -4.38 -4.93 -14.58
C ASP A 297 -4.82 -5.13 -13.13
N ILE A 298 -4.84 -6.39 -12.68
CA ILE A 298 -5.34 -6.80 -11.36
C ILE A 298 -4.34 -7.69 -10.65
N ALA A 299 -4.30 -7.60 -9.32
CA ALA A 299 -3.69 -8.65 -8.51
C ALA A 299 -4.61 -9.86 -8.41
N THR A 300 -4.06 -11.07 -8.45
CA THR A 300 -4.85 -12.30 -8.37
C THR A 300 -5.20 -12.64 -6.91
N GLN A 301 -6.35 -13.29 -6.70
CA GLN A 301 -6.73 -13.77 -5.36
C GLN A 301 -5.93 -15.01 -4.96
N GLU A 302 -5.55 -15.85 -5.94
CA GLU A 302 -4.81 -17.09 -5.75
C GLU A 302 -3.43 -16.80 -5.16
N ALA A 303 -2.73 -15.78 -5.69
CA ALA A 303 -1.45 -15.36 -5.15
C ALA A 303 -1.56 -14.83 -3.72
N ALA A 304 -2.57 -14.01 -3.42
CA ALA A 304 -2.77 -13.49 -2.07
C ALA A 304 -3.07 -14.60 -1.04
N ILE A 305 -3.94 -15.55 -1.39
CA ILE A 305 -4.30 -16.69 -0.55
C ILE A 305 -3.09 -17.60 -0.31
N PHE A 306 -2.36 -17.94 -1.38
CA PHE A 306 -1.14 -18.74 -1.29
C PHE A 306 -0.07 -18.04 -0.44
N CYS A 307 0.21 -16.76 -0.68
CA CYS A 307 1.21 -16.02 0.07
C CYS A 307 0.86 -15.94 1.56
N SER A 308 -0.42 -15.73 1.90
CA SER A 308 -0.87 -15.74 3.29
C SER A 308 -0.59 -17.08 3.99
N TRP A 309 -0.88 -18.20 3.32
CA TRP A 309 -0.57 -19.53 3.85
C TRP A 309 0.94 -19.74 3.99
N ALA A 310 1.71 -19.40 2.97
CA ALA A 310 3.16 -19.57 2.97
C ALA A 310 3.84 -18.75 4.07
N TYR A 311 3.44 -17.48 4.26
CA TYR A 311 3.91 -16.65 5.36
C TYR A 311 3.58 -17.26 6.73
N THR A 312 2.37 -17.78 6.90
CA THR A 312 1.97 -18.43 8.15
C THR A 312 2.86 -19.63 8.45
N LYS A 313 3.14 -20.48 7.46
CA LYS A 313 4.04 -21.63 7.60
C LYS A 313 5.47 -21.22 7.92
N ILE A 314 6.01 -20.21 7.24
CA ILE A 314 7.35 -19.68 7.52
C ILE A 314 7.41 -19.12 8.95
N TYR A 315 6.42 -18.33 9.36
CA TYR A 315 6.35 -17.76 10.70
C TYR A 315 6.31 -18.84 11.78
N GLU A 316 5.45 -19.86 11.61
CA GLU A 316 5.35 -21.00 12.53
C GLU A 316 6.69 -21.74 12.68
N ALA A 317 7.40 -21.99 11.57
CA ALA A 317 8.73 -22.59 11.63
C ALA A 317 9.77 -21.68 12.29
N CYS A 318 9.72 -20.37 12.00
CA CYS A 318 10.62 -19.39 12.60
C CYS A 318 10.48 -19.31 14.12
N LEU A 319 9.28 -19.53 14.68
CA LEU A 319 9.07 -19.53 16.13
C LEU A 319 9.97 -20.53 16.86
N TYR A 320 10.17 -21.72 16.30
CA TYR A 320 10.99 -22.78 16.91
C TYR A 320 12.49 -22.54 16.79
N HIS A 321 12.92 -21.72 15.83
CA HIS A 321 14.33 -21.46 15.50
C HIS A 321 14.74 -20.00 15.73
N ARG A 322 13.92 -19.24 16.45
CA ARG A 322 14.02 -17.79 16.52
C ARG A 322 15.39 -17.26 16.97
N SER A 323 15.93 -17.78 18.07
CA SER A 323 17.21 -17.32 18.62
C SER A 323 18.39 -17.62 17.69
N GLU A 324 18.31 -18.71 16.94
CA GLU A 324 19.31 -19.08 15.93
C GLU A 324 19.19 -18.18 14.71
N LEU A 325 17.97 -17.97 14.22
CA LEU A 325 17.68 -17.09 13.08
C LEU A 325 18.15 -15.66 13.33
N ALA A 326 17.87 -15.11 14.51
CA ALA A 326 18.23 -13.74 14.89
C ALA A 326 19.73 -13.44 14.80
N CYS A 327 20.57 -14.47 14.94
CA CYS A 327 22.04 -14.37 14.85
C CYS A 327 22.60 -14.86 13.51
N SER A 328 21.75 -15.10 12.51
CA SER A 328 22.13 -15.68 11.22
C SER A 328 21.86 -14.72 10.05
N GLU A 329 22.37 -15.09 8.86
CA GLU A 329 22.03 -14.41 7.58
C GLU A 329 20.54 -14.54 7.21
N LEU A 330 19.80 -15.44 7.86
CA LEU A 330 18.36 -15.62 7.68
C LEU A 330 17.51 -14.75 8.62
N ASN A 331 18.12 -13.82 9.37
CA ASN A 331 17.37 -12.98 10.32
C ASN A 331 16.23 -12.19 9.66
N TRP A 332 16.37 -11.84 8.38
CA TRP A 332 15.35 -11.11 7.62
C TRP A 332 14.04 -11.90 7.46
N LEU A 333 14.05 -13.24 7.64
CA LEU A 333 12.83 -14.04 7.70
C LEU A 333 11.92 -13.64 8.87
N LEU A 334 12.50 -13.10 9.95
CA LEU A 334 11.76 -12.57 11.09
C LEU A 334 11.06 -11.23 10.79
N CYS A 335 11.40 -10.61 9.65
CA CYS A 335 10.83 -9.35 9.19
C CYS A 335 9.72 -9.55 8.14
N LEU A 336 9.48 -10.80 7.71
CA LEU A 336 8.43 -11.11 6.73
C LEU A 336 7.04 -10.75 7.27
N PRO A 337 6.08 -10.41 6.39
CA PRO A 337 4.67 -10.43 6.74
C PRO A 337 4.28 -11.76 7.40
N PHE A 338 3.37 -11.68 8.37
CA PHE A 338 2.77 -12.85 9.02
C PHE A 338 1.68 -13.45 8.12
N SER A 339 0.83 -12.61 7.54
CA SER A 339 -0.26 -13.05 6.66
C SER A 339 -0.78 -11.89 5.80
N ILE A 340 -1.63 -12.23 4.83
CA ILE A 340 -2.27 -11.29 3.92
C ILE A 340 -3.76 -11.59 3.90
N LYS A 341 -4.63 -10.57 3.94
CA LYS A 341 -6.08 -10.75 3.76
C LYS A 341 -6.68 -9.82 2.75
N ILE A 342 -7.38 -10.41 1.78
CA ILE A 342 -8.27 -9.67 0.90
C ILE A 342 -9.46 -9.17 1.72
N LEU A 343 -9.69 -7.87 1.67
CA LEU A 343 -10.74 -7.19 2.41
C LEU A 343 -11.99 -6.97 1.56
N ALA A 344 -11.79 -6.74 0.26
CA ALA A 344 -12.87 -6.38 -0.64
C ALA A 344 -12.63 -6.84 -2.08
N SER A 345 -13.73 -6.95 -2.81
CA SER A 345 -13.80 -7.19 -4.25
C SER A 345 -14.57 -6.06 -4.94
N THR A 346 -14.50 -5.99 -6.26
CA THR A 346 -15.39 -5.14 -7.07
C THR A 346 -16.43 -6.00 -7.77
N ARG A 347 -17.64 -5.44 -7.95
CA ARG A 347 -18.71 -6.07 -8.72
C ARG A 347 -19.26 -5.13 -9.78
N SER A 348 -19.62 -5.73 -10.91
CA SER A 348 -20.41 -5.12 -11.99
C SER A 348 -21.53 -6.07 -12.38
N ASN A 349 -22.77 -5.55 -12.49
CA ASN A 349 -23.95 -6.32 -12.85
C ASN A 349 -24.13 -7.62 -12.02
N GLY A 350 -23.79 -7.56 -10.73
CA GLY A 350 -23.89 -8.68 -9.79
C GLY A 350 -22.74 -9.69 -9.82
N LYS A 351 -21.81 -9.59 -10.78
CA LYS A 351 -20.64 -10.47 -10.92
C LYS A 351 -19.39 -9.82 -10.33
N ILE A 352 -18.50 -10.63 -9.78
CA ILE A 352 -17.17 -10.17 -9.33
C ILE A 352 -16.33 -9.88 -10.58
N VAL A 353 -15.71 -8.70 -10.63
CA VAL A 353 -14.82 -8.28 -11.73
C VAL A 353 -13.38 -8.28 -11.26
N THR A 354 -13.10 -7.74 -10.07
CA THR A 354 -11.81 -7.90 -9.39
C THR A 354 -12.03 -8.53 -8.02
N ALA A 355 -11.52 -9.75 -7.83
CA ALA A 355 -11.64 -10.46 -6.56
C ALA A 355 -10.78 -9.80 -5.46
N ASN A 356 -9.55 -9.39 -5.79
CA ASN A 356 -8.61 -8.76 -4.86
C ASN A 356 -8.54 -7.24 -5.06
N ALA A 357 -9.59 -6.52 -4.64
CA ALA A 357 -9.67 -5.07 -4.82
C ALA A 357 -8.98 -4.28 -3.70
N ALA A 358 -8.90 -4.86 -2.50
CA ALA A 358 -8.18 -4.29 -1.37
C ALA A 358 -7.65 -5.39 -0.47
N THR A 359 -6.47 -5.17 0.12
CA THR A 359 -5.78 -6.15 0.96
C THR A 359 -5.24 -5.51 2.24
N CYS A 360 -5.26 -6.25 3.34
CA CYS A 360 -4.51 -5.95 4.57
C CYS A 360 -3.29 -6.87 4.64
N ILE A 361 -2.13 -6.30 4.90
CA ILE A 361 -0.88 -7.02 5.16
C ILE A 361 -0.65 -6.99 6.66
N PHE A 362 -0.58 -8.17 7.27
CA PHE A 362 -0.41 -8.34 8.68
C PHE A 362 1.03 -8.67 9.02
N TYR A 363 1.55 -8.02 10.05
CA TYR A 363 2.85 -8.27 10.63
C TYR A 363 2.64 -8.64 12.09
N ARG A 364 3.29 -9.69 12.56
CA ARG A 364 3.13 -10.16 13.94
C ARG A 364 4.47 -10.16 14.64
N ASP A 365 4.60 -9.32 15.65
CA ASP A 365 5.80 -9.23 16.47
C ASP A 365 6.00 -10.55 17.25
N PHE A 366 7.18 -11.16 17.09
CA PHE A 366 7.50 -12.46 17.69
C PHE A 366 7.62 -12.42 19.22
N ASP A 367 7.87 -11.25 19.83
CA ASP A 367 8.00 -11.09 21.29
C ASP A 367 6.67 -10.78 21.95
N THR A 368 5.96 -9.81 21.39
CA THR A 368 4.80 -9.18 22.00
C THR A 368 3.49 -9.74 21.46
N GLY A 369 3.53 -10.40 20.30
CA GLY A 369 2.34 -10.83 19.56
C GLY A 369 1.52 -9.67 18.99
N VAL A 370 2.00 -8.42 19.11
CA VAL A 370 1.32 -7.24 18.58
C VAL A 370 1.22 -7.35 17.07
N MET A 371 0.01 -7.11 16.57
CA MET A 371 -0.28 -7.07 15.15
C MET A 371 -0.09 -5.65 14.63
N LYS A 372 0.74 -5.50 13.59
CA LYS A 372 0.85 -4.27 12.80
C LYS A 372 0.23 -4.50 11.43
N ARG A 373 -0.25 -3.41 10.82
CA ARG A 373 -0.97 -3.47 9.54
C ARG A 373 -0.37 -2.51 8.51
N SER A 374 -0.56 -2.87 7.25
CA SER A 374 -0.40 -2.03 6.07
C SER A 374 -1.48 -2.45 5.07
N PHE A 375 -1.79 -1.60 4.10
CA PHE A 375 -2.95 -1.78 3.24
C PHE A 375 -2.58 -1.64 1.77
N THR A 376 -3.35 -2.28 0.91
CA THR A 376 -3.23 -2.10 -0.53
C THR A 376 -4.63 -1.94 -1.13
N THR A 377 -4.78 -1.12 -2.18
CA THR A 377 -6.03 -0.93 -2.92
C THR A 377 -5.76 -0.90 -4.41
N GLN A 378 -6.55 -1.63 -5.19
CA GLN A 378 -6.46 -1.64 -6.65
C GLN A 378 -6.94 -0.31 -7.27
N PHE A 379 -7.86 0.38 -6.58
CA PHE A 379 -8.46 1.65 -6.99
C PHE A 379 -7.82 2.83 -6.25
N HIS A 380 -8.15 4.04 -6.70
CA HIS A 380 -7.63 5.32 -6.17
C HIS A 380 -8.63 6.01 -5.22
N PRO A 381 -8.59 5.75 -3.89
CA PRO A 381 -9.49 6.41 -2.94
C PRO A 381 -9.29 7.94 -2.81
N GLU A 382 -8.18 8.47 -3.29
CA GLU A 382 -7.84 9.89 -3.35
C GLU A 382 -8.49 10.63 -4.52
N LEU A 383 -8.95 9.92 -5.55
CA LEU A 383 -9.59 10.52 -6.70
C LEU A 383 -11.09 10.70 -6.47
N THR A 384 -11.64 11.74 -7.10
CA THR A 384 -13.07 12.04 -7.13
C THR A 384 -13.68 11.59 -8.47
N ASP A 385 -15.01 11.64 -8.60
CA ASP A 385 -15.76 11.21 -9.78
C ASP A 385 -15.31 11.86 -11.12
N ASP A 386 -14.55 12.96 -11.07
CA ASP A 386 -13.99 13.65 -12.23
C ASP A 386 -12.62 13.09 -12.68
N LEU A 387 -12.01 12.21 -11.89
CA LEU A 387 -10.70 11.60 -12.13
C LEU A 387 -9.59 12.61 -12.37
N GLN A 388 -9.65 13.76 -11.72
CA GLN A 388 -8.63 14.81 -11.83
C GLN A 388 -7.77 14.89 -10.58
N ASP A 389 -6.52 15.30 -10.77
CA ASP A 389 -5.77 15.83 -9.65
C ASP A 389 -6.22 17.25 -9.30
N PHE A 390 -6.02 17.65 -8.05
CA PHE A 390 -6.52 18.93 -7.54
C PHE A 390 -5.72 20.14 -8.00
N ALA A 391 -4.65 19.96 -8.79
CA ALA A 391 -3.89 21.09 -9.34
C ALA A 391 -4.58 21.73 -10.55
N HIS A 392 -5.36 20.95 -11.30
CA HIS A 392 -6.03 21.40 -12.52
C HIS A 392 -7.46 21.91 -12.31
N ARG A 393 -7.95 21.90 -11.06
CA ARG A 393 -9.32 22.33 -10.74
C ARG A 393 -9.40 23.14 -9.45
N THR A 394 -10.62 23.59 -9.13
CA THR A 394 -10.88 24.13 -7.79
C THR A 394 -10.77 22.98 -6.78
N PRO A 395 -9.86 23.03 -5.79
CA PRO A 395 -9.67 21.96 -4.83
C PRO A 395 -10.92 21.76 -3.97
N PRO A 396 -11.22 20.51 -3.56
CA PRO A 396 -12.38 20.24 -2.73
C PRO A 396 -12.22 20.86 -1.34
N THR A 397 -13.29 21.41 -0.82
CA THR A 397 -13.42 21.85 0.56
C THR A 397 -13.36 20.67 1.52
N TYR A 398 -13.10 20.95 2.80
CA TYR A 398 -13.13 19.92 3.84
C TYR A 398 -14.48 19.18 3.91
N GLU A 399 -15.60 19.89 3.69
CA GLU A 399 -16.94 19.28 3.65
C GLU A 399 -17.11 18.35 2.45
N GLU A 400 -16.64 18.74 1.27
CA GLU A 400 -16.68 17.89 0.08
C GLU A 400 -15.87 16.60 0.30
N LEU A 401 -14.64 16.73 0.83
CA LEU A 401 -13.82 15.58 1.22
C LEU A 401 -14.53 14.67 2.24
N LYS A 402 -15.24 15.26 3.22
CA LYS A 402 -16.00 14.51 4.23
C LYS A 402 -17.18 13.75 3.65
N THR A 403 -17.77 14.22 2.57
CA THR A 403 -18.90 13.53 1.94
C THR A 403 -18.47 12.47 0.94
N ASN A 404 -17.25 12.56 0.42
CA ASN A 404 -16.70 11.57 -0.51
C ASN A 404 -16.29 10.27 0.22
N ALA A 405 -16.82 9.13 -0.22
CA ALA A 405 -16.56 7.82 0.38
C ALA A 405 -15.10 7.37 0.21
N GLY A 406 -14.49 7.64 -0.96
CA GLY A 406 -13.10 7.31 -1.24
C GLY A 406 -12.16 8.07 -0.32
N ASN A 407 -12.31 9.39 -0.21
CA ASN A 407 -11.43 10.21 0.62
C ASN A 407 -11.55 9.83 2.11
N ARG A 408 -12.76 9.47 2.57
CA ARG A 408 -12.95 8.89 3.91
C ARG A 408 -12.25 7.56 4.08
N MET A 409 -12.35 6.67 3.10
CA MET A 409 -11.66 5.38 3.16
C MET A 409 -10.14 5.54 3.16
N LEU A 410 -9.57 6.44 2.36
CA LEU A 410 -8.14 6.79 2.39
C LEU A 410 -7.72 7.19 3.82
N VAL A 411 -8.44 8.13 4.43
CA VAL A 411 -8.15 8.58 5.80
C VAL A 411 -8.31 7.43 6.80
N HIS A 412 -9.28 6.55 6.60
CA HIS A 412 -9.50 5.39 7.47
C HIS A 412 -8.36 4.37 7.38
N LEU A 413 -7.89 4.05 6.17
CA LEU A 413 -6.76 3.15 5.95
C LEU A 413 -5.47 3.70 6.56
N LEU A 414 -5.22 5.00 6.40
CA LEU A 414 -4.10 5.68 7.05
C LEU A 414 -4.26 5.64 8.58
N GLN A 415 -5.45 5.94 9.11
CA GLN A 415 -5.71 5.91 10.55
C GLN A 415 -5.47 4.51 11.14
N GLU A 416 -6.03 3.47 10.53
CA GLU A 416 -5.86 2.08 10.97
C GLU A 416 -4.39 1.66 10.96
N GLY A 417 -3.63 2.05 9.93
CA GLY A 417 -2.19 1.78 9.87
C GLY A 417 -1.43 2.46 11.01
N LEU A 418 -1.81 3.69 11.36
CA LEU A 418 -1.20 4.48 12.42
C LEU A 418 -1.59 4.01 13.83
N HIS A 419 -2.76 3.40 14.02
CA HIS A 419 -3.20 2.90 15.33
C HIS A 419 -2.24 1.85 15.89
N ASP A 420 -1.60 1.07 15.01
CA ASP A 420 -0.63 0.02 15.35
C ASP A 420 0.84 0.46 15.10
N ALA A 421 1.12 1.77 15.05
CA ALA A 421 2.46 2.35 14.80
C ALA A 421 3.21 2.71 16.09
#